data_AF-A0A9Q3DSN7-F1
#
_entry.id   AF-A0A9Q3DSN7-F1
#
_cell.length_a   1.000
_cell.length_b   1.000
_cell.length_c   1.000
_cell.angle_alpha   90.00
_cell.angle_beta   90.00
_cell.angle_gamma   90.00
#
_symmetry.space_group_name_H-M   'P 1'
#
loop_
_entity.id
_entity.type
_entity.pdbx_description
1 polymer ?
#
loop_
_entity_poly.entity_id
_entity_poly.type
_entity_poly.pdbx_seq_one_letter_code
_entity_poly.pdbx_strand_id
1 'polypeptide(L)' 'MLNVKRPYPPLLRGPAYPASSRAREAFESHIKELIKLGVLRKFGHNEEVEVTTPVIITLNNDKSRMVGDFRALNTYTITD' A
#
# COMPACT_ATOMS: atom_id res chain seq x y z
N MET A 1 4.89 1.98 -17.74
CA MET A 1 4.08 0.80 -18.13
C MET A 1 4.52 -0.42 -17.33
N LEU A 2 3.72 -1.48 -17.18
CA LEU A 2 4.20 -2.74 -16.59
C LEU A 2 4.77 -3.67 -17.66
N ASN A 3 5.87 -4.37 -17.38
CA ASN A 3 6.50 -5.35 -18.28
C ASN A 3 5.87 -6.75 -18.21
N VAL A 4 4.83 -6.93 -17.38
CA VAL A 4 4.08 -8.18 -17.22
C VAL A 4 2.61 -7.99 -17.58
N LYS A 5 1.97 -9.05 -18.07
CA LYS A 5 0.54 -9.11 -18.37
C LYS A 5 -0.21 -9.94 -17.33
N ARG A 6 -1.53 -9.80 -17.29
CA ARG A 6 -2.39 -10.65 -16.47
C ARG A 6 -2.31 -12.12 -16.93
N PRO A 7 -2.39 -13.10 -16.01
CA PRO A 7 -2.49 -12.92 -14.56
C PRO A 7 -1.16 -12.38 -13.97
N TYR A 8 -1.27 -11.42 -13.05
CA TYR A 8 -0.09 -10.80 -12.45
C TYR A 8 0.69 -11.79 -11.57
N PRO A 9 2.03 -11.68 -11.50
CA PRO A 9 2.84 -12.53 -10.64
C PRO A 9 2.39 -12.50 -9.17
N PRO A 10 2.48 -13.61 -8.42
CA PRO A 10 2.12 -13.66 -7.00
C PRO A 10 2.86 -12.62 -6.14
N LEU A 11 4.06 -12.20 -6.57
CA LEU A 11 4.84 -11.16 -5.89
C LEU A 11 4.12 -9.80 -5.84
N LEU A 12 3.21 -9.54 -6.78
CA LEU A 12 2.34 -8.35 -6.80
C LEU A 12 1.11 -8.49 -5.88
N ARG A 13 0.95 -9.62 -5.17
CA ARG A 13 -0.11 -9.86 -4.18
C ARG A 13 0.49 -10.01 -2.79
N GLY A 14 1.36 -9.09 -2.41
CA GLY A 14 2.06 -9.13 -1.13
C GLY A 14 1.06 -9.05 0.04
N PRO A 15 1.13 -9.95 1.04
CA PRO A 15 0.30 -9.87 2.23
C PRO A 15 0.69 -8.65 3.06
N ALA A 16 -0.27 -8.13 3.83
CA ALA A 16 0.01 -7.06 4.78
C ALA A 16 0.99 -7.54 5.87
N TYR A 17 1.92 -6.69 6.27
CA TYR A 17 2.82 -6.99 7.37
C TYR A 17 2.11 -6.87 8.73
N PRO A 18 2.52 -7.67 9.73
CA PRO A 18 2.02 -7.50 11.09
C PRO A 18 2.44 -6.12 11.62
N ALA A 19 1.50 -5.41 12.23
CA ALA A 19 1.70 -4.07 12.78
C ALA A 19 1.47 -4.08 14.30
N SER A 20 2.31 -3.34 15.04
CA SER A 20 2.10 -3.08 16.47
C SER A 20 0.85 -2.20 16.69
N SER A 21 0.32 -2.16 17.91
CA SER A 21 -0.85 -1.33 18.24
C SER A 21 -0.63 0.15 17.89
N ARG A 22 0.53 0.70 18.27
CA ARG A 22 0.92 2.08 17.92
C ARG A 22 0.98 2.32 16.41
N ALA A 23 1.48 1.33 15.64
CA ALA A 23 1.51 1.45 14.19
C ALA A 23 0.10 1.39 13.59
N ARG A 24 -0.80 0.55 14.11
CA ARG A 24 -2.21 0.49 13.67
C ARG A 24 -2.94 1.80 13.89
N GLU A 25 -2.79 2.42 15.06
CA GLU A 25 -3.38 3.73 15.35
C GLU A 25 -2.89 4.81 14.37
N ALA A 26 -1.58 4.83 14.09
CA ALA A 26 -1.01 5.74 13.10
C ALA A 26 -1.55 5.45 11.69
N PHE A 27 -1.67 4.19 11.28
CA PHE A 27 -2.26 3.81 10.01
C PHE A 27 -3.69 4.33 9.86
N GLU A 28 -4.53 4.13 10.88
CA GLU A 28 -5.91 4.59 10.83
C GLU A 28 -6.03 6.10 10.69
N SER A 29 -5.17 6.85 11.40
CA SER A 29 -5.12 8.31 11.29
C SER A 29 -4.74 8.76 9.87
N HIS A 30 -3.65 8.20 9.31
CA HIS A 30 -3.20 8.51 7.94
C HIS A 30 -4.25 8.14 6.89
N ILE A 31 -4.84 6.95 6.98
CA ILE A 31 -5.84 6.48 6.02
C ILE A 31 -7.09 7.39 6.05
N LYS A 32 -7.58 7.76 7.25
CA LYS A 32 -8.74 8.65 7.39
C LYS A 32 -8.47 10.01 6.76
N GLU A 33 -7.31 10.59 6.99
CA GLU A 33 -6.92 11.88 6.41
C GLU A 33 -6.79 11.81 4.89
N LEU A 34 -6.10 10.80 4.36
CA LEU A 34 -5.91 10.63 2.92
C LEU A 34 -7.23 10.34 2.17
N ILE A 35 -8.17 9.63 2.80
CA ILE A 35 -9.53 9.47 2.25
C ILE A 35 -10.26 10.82 2.24
N LYS A 36 -10.18 11.59 3.33
CA LYS A 36 -10.81 12.92 3.42
C LYS A 36 -10.26 13.89 2.36
N LEU A 37 -8.96 13.83 2.07
CA LEU A 37 -8.30 14.62 1.05
C LEU A 37 -8.54 14.11 -0.38
N GLY A 38 -9.23 12.97 -0.55
CA GLY A 38 -9.48 12.37 -1.86
C GLY A 38 -8.26 11.70 -2.50
N VAL A 39 -7.17 11.50 -1.75
CA VAL A 39 -5.94 10.85 -2.23
C VAL A 39 -6.10 9.33 -2.27
N LEU A 40 -6.79 8.76 -1.28
CA LEU A 40 -7.12 7.34 -1.23
C LEU A 40 -8.64 7.13 -1.32
N ARG A 41 -9.04 5.99 -1.89
CA ARG A 41 -10.42 5.51 -1.86
C ARG A 41 -10.47 4.08 -1.35
N LYS A 42 -11.58 3.71 -0.72
CA LYS A 42 -11.89 2.30 -0.46
C LYS A 42 -12.37 1.65 -1.74
N PHE A 43 -11.93 0.43 -1.99
CA PHE A 43 -12.50 -0.43 -3.03
C PHE A 43 -13.86 -0.96 -2.56
N GLY A 44 -14.84 -1.02 -3.46
CA GLY A 44 -16.15 -1.60 -3.21
C GLY A 44 -16.10 -3.13 -3.08
N HIS A 45 -17.17 -3.72 -2.54
CA HIS A 45 -17.26 -5.17 -2.29
C HIS A 45 -17.08 -6.02 -3.56
N ASN A 46 -17.46 -5.49 -4.73
CA ASN A 46 -17.39 -6.17 -6.01
C ASN A 46 -16.17 -5.77 -6.86
N GLU A 47 -15.25 -4.97 -6.33
CA GLU A 47 -14.04 -4.58 -7.05
C GLU A 47 -12.93 -5.61 -6.80
N GLU A 48 -12.45 -6.23 -7.86
CA GLU A 48 -11.31 -7.13 -7.78
C GLU A 48 -10.01 -6.32 -7.65
N VAL A 49 -9.22 -6.62 -6.61
CA VAL A 49 -7.90 -6.06 -6.41
C VAL A 49 -6.87 -7.10 -6.81
N GLU A 50 -6.30 -6.95 -8.01
CA GLU A 50 -5.33 -7.92 -8.53
C GLU A 50 -3.90 -7.70 -8.03
N VAL A 51 -3.59 -6.49 -7.56
CA VAL A 51 -2.28 -6.05 -7.08
C VAL A 51 -2.41 -5.40 -5.70
N THR A 52 -1.62 -5.86 -4.75
CA THR A 52 -1.52 -5.32 -3.40
C THR A 52 -0.08 -5.01 -3.06
N THR A 53 0.13 -3.87 -2.41
CA THR A 53 1.43 -3.44 -1.89
C THR A 53 1.32 -3.35 -0.38
N PRO A 54 2.17 -4.06 0.39
CA PRO A 54 2.18 -3.89 1.82
C PRO A 54 2.63 -2.47 2.17
N VAL A 55 2.05 -1.94 3.25
CA VAL A 55 2.35 -0.60 3.74
C VAL A 55 2.91 -0.72 5.15
N ILE A 56 3.88 0.12 5.49
CA ILE A 56 4.59 0.14 6.77
C ILE A 56 4.46 1.55 7.38
N ILE A 57 4.46 1.64 8.71
CA ILE A 57 4.64 2.90 9.43
C ILE A 57 6.08 3.00 9.93
N THR A 58 6.74 4.11 9.60
CA THR A 58 8.01 4.50 10.22
C THR A 58 7.77 5.61 11.23
N LEU A 59 8.27 5.45 12.46
CA LEU A 59 8.16 6.44 13.53
C LEU A 59 9.49 7.17 13.70
N ASN A 60 9.44 8.51 13.77
CA ASN A 60 10.60 9.35 14.05
C ASN A 60 10.17 10.63 14.78
N ASN A 61 10.75 10.92 15.94
CA ASN A 61 10.49 12.12 16.75
C ASN A 61 9.01 12.44 16.88
N ASP A 62 8.23 11.46 17.36
CA ASP A 62 6.76 11.49 17.53
C ASP A 62 5.93 11.67 16.25
N LYS A 63 6.57 11.76 15.08
CA LYS A 63 5.90 11.76 13.79
C LYS A 63 5.88 10.36 13.21
N SER A 64 4.78 10.02 12.55
CA SER A 64 4.63 8.78 11.79
C SER A 64 4.60 9.08 10.30
N ARG A 65 5.19 8.20 9.48
CA ARG A 65 5.09 8.24 8.03
C ARG A 65 4.59 6.90 7.52
N MET A 66 3.66 6.94 6.58
CA MET A 66 3.14 5.77 5.88
C MET A 66 3.95 5.52 4.60
N VAL A 67 4.50 4.32 4.44
CA VAL A 67 5.41 3.97 3.35
C VAL A 67 4.90 2.70 2.67
N GLY A 68 4.58 2.78 1.38
CA GLY A 68 4.28 1.60 0.57
C GLY A 68 5.56 0.89 0.14
N ASP A 69 5.64 -0.42 0.34
CA ASP A 69 6.74 -1.24 -0.15
C ASP A 69 6.55 -1.60 -1.63
N PHE A 70 6.89 -0.65 -2.49
CA PHE A 70 6.74 -0.80 -3.94
C PHE A 70 7.88 -1.58 -4.60
N ARG A 71 8.78 -2.22 -3.86
CA ARG A 71 9.92 -2.95 -4.46
C ARG A 71 9.46 -4.02 -5.46
N ALA A 72 8.45 -4.81 -5.09
CA ALA A 72 7.84 -5.79 -5.97
C ALA A 72 7.26 -5.14 -7.24
N LEU A 73 6.52 -4.05 -7.09
CA LEU A 73 5.92 -3.32 -8.20
C LEU A 73 6.98 -2.73 -9.14
N ASN A 74 8.06 -2.19 -8.57
CA ASN A 74 9.14 -1.55 -9.30
C ASN A 74 9.90 -2.54 -10.19
N THR A 75 10.07 -3.80 -9.77
CA THR A 75 10.65 -4.87 -10.61
C THR A 75 9.90 -5.05 -11.93
N TYR A 76 8.61 -4.76 -11.94
CA TYR A 76 7.75 -4.90 -13.11
C TYR A 76 7.42 -3.57 -13.79
N THR A 77 7.92 -2.45 -13.28
CA THR A 77 7.65 -1.13 -13.82
C THR A 77 8.73 -0.75 -14.81
N ILE A 78 8.32 -0.49 -16.05
CA ILE A 78 9.18 0.07 -17.09
C ILE A 78 9.34 1.56 -16.78
N THR A 79 10.59 1.98 -16.56
CA THR A 79 10.97 3.38 -16.42
C THR A 79 10.84 4.10 -17.76
N ASP A 80 10.39 5.36 -17.72
CA ASP A 80 10.45 6.25 -18.88
C ASP A 80 11.89 6.66 -19.18
#